data_AF-A0A8F4JAQ0-F1
#
_entry.id   AF-A0A8F4JAQ0-F1
#
_cell.length_a   1.000
_cell.length_b   1.000
_cell.length_c   1.000
_cell.angle_alpha   90.00
_cell.angle_beta   90.00
_cell.angle_gamma   90.00
#
_symmetry.space_group_name_H-M   'P 1'
#
loop_
_entity.id
_entity.type
_entity.pdbx_description
1 polymer ?
#
loop_
_entity_poly.entity_id
_entity_poly.type
_entity_poly.pdbx_seq_one_letter_code
_entity_poly.pdbx_strand_id
1 'polypeptide(L)' 'MDGPGWHVDPQHQGGQRWWDGQGWTDITRVPALVDAKQLDRIVHQLSQIRIGVTFLAAVAVLGLIGGFLAAVAGT' A
#
# COMPACT_ATOMS: atom_id res chain seq x y z
N MET A 1 15.04 23.02 25.44
CA MET A 1 14.90 23.65 24.12
C MET A 1 15.26 22.61 23.11
N ASP A 2 14.40 22.36 22.14
CA ASP A 2 14.67 21.36 21.12
C ASP A 2 15.94 21.76 20.35
N GLY A 3 16.83 20.79 20.13
CA GLY A 3 18.08 21.01 19.41
C GLY A 3 17.83 21.31 17.92
N PRO A 4 18.88 21.67 17.17
CA PRO A 4 18.78 21.89 15.73
C PRO A 4 18.14 20.67 15.02
N GLY A 5 17.15 20.90 14.18
CA GLY A 5 16.33 19.81 13.66
C GLY A 5 15.18 20.25 12.77
N TRP A 6 14.46 19.25 12.26
CA TRP A 6 13.24 19.44 11.49
C TRP A 6 12.04 19.46 12.41
N HIS A 7 11.29 20.55 12.38
CA HIS A 7 10.09 20.75 13.19
C HIS A 7 8.91 21.11 12.28
N VAL A 8 7.68 21.00 12.78
CA VAL A 8 6.47 21.38 12.03
C VAL A 8 6.54 22.86 11.67
N ASP A 9 6.34 23.19 10.39
CA ASP A 9 6.37 24.58 9.94
C ASP A 9 5.12 25.32 10.47
N PRO A 10 5.26 26.34 11.35
CA PRO A 10 4.12 27.09 11.86
C PRO A 10 3.43 27.95 10.78
N GLN A 11 4.09 28.23 9.66
CA GLN A 11 3.55 29.02 8.56
C GLN A 11 2.88 28.15 7.47
N HIS A 12 3.25 26.87 7.36
CA HIS A 12 2.71 25.96 6.36
C HIS A 12 2.20 24.65 6.98
N GLN A 13 0.88 24.49 7.03
CA GLN A 13 0.26 23.24 7.49
C GLN A 13 0.66 22.08 6.56
N GLY A 14 1.25 21.04 7.14
CA GLY A 14 1.70 19.84 6.41
C GLY A 14 3.16 19.86 5.96
N GLY A 15 3.90 20.93 6.24
CA GLY A 15 5.34 21.03 6.01
C GLY A 15 6.17 20.91 7.29
N GLN A 16 7.46 20.64 7.12
CA GLN A 16 8.47 20.81 8.16
C GLN A 16 9.47 21.88 7.74
N ARG A 17 9.98 22.64 8.70
CA ARG A 17 11.02 23.66 8.51
C ARG A 17 12.22 23.36 9.40
N TRP A 18 13.40 23.74 8.95
CA TRP A 18 14.63 23.54 9.73
C TRP A 18 14.80 24.64 10.78
N TRP A 19 14.95 24.23 12.04
CA TRP A 19 15.37 25.04 13.18
C TRP A 19 16.87 24.85 13.40
N ASP A 20 17.63 25.94 13.44
CA ASP A 20 19.09 25.88 13.60
C ASP A 20 19.56 25.96 15.06
N GLY A 21 18.63 26.04 16.02
CA GLY A 21 18.92 26.23 17.44
C GLY A 21 18.77 27.68 17.91
N GLN A 22 18.75 28.65 16.99
CA GLN A 22 18.56 30.08 17.26
C GLN A 22 17.30 30.64 16.57
N GLY A 23 16.96 30.11 15.39
CA GLY A 23 15.89 30.61 14.55
C GLY A 23 15.39 29.59 13.52
N TRP A 24 14.26 29.93 12.91
CA TRP A 24 13.73 29.23 11.74
C TRP A 24 14.48 29.67 10.49
N THR A 25 14.92 28.72 9.68
CA THR A 25 15.53 28.99 8.37
C THR A 25 14.49 28.95 7.25
N ASP A 26 14.85 29.41 6.06
CA ASP A 26 13.99 29.29 4.87
C ASP A 26 13.93 27.87 4.29
N ILE A 27 14.70 26.94 4.86
CA ILE A 27 14.76 25.55 4.40
C ILE A 27 13.49 24.83 4.87
N THR A 28 12.64 24.49 3.92
CA THR A 28 11.40 23.74 4.14
C THR A 28 11.47 22.37 3.45
N ARG A 29 10.75 21.40 4.00
CA ARG A 29 10.51 20.11 3.37
C ARG A 29 9.06 19.71 3.55
N VAL A 30 8.46 19.17 2.49
CA VAL A 30 7.19 18.46 2.62
C VAL A 30 7.56 17.03 3.02
N PRO A 31 7.05 16.49 4.15
CA PRO A 31 7.15 15.06 4.42
C PRO A 31 6.57 14.34 3.20
N ALA A 32 7.27 13.35 2.66
CA ALA A 32 6.80 12.62 1.48
C ALA A 32 5.33 12.20 1.71
N LEU A 33 4.42 12.82 0.95
CA LEU A 33 2.99 12.94 1.25
C LEU A 33 2.28 11.60 1.46
N VAL A 34 2.86 10.53 0.96
CA VAL A 34 2.56 9.16 1.33
C VAL A 34 3.89 8.47 1.19
N ASP A 35 4.39 7.82 2.25
CA ASP A 35 5.54 6.93 2.15
C ASP A 35 5.30 6.05 0.91
N ALA A 36 6.15 6.11 -0.12
CA ALA A 36 5.89 5.42 -1.38
C ALA A 36 5.63 3.91 -1.14
N LYS A 37 6.18 3.40 -0.04
CA LYS A 37 5.96 2.07 0.52
C LYS A 37 4.52 1.81 1.00
N GLN A 38 3.82 2.82 1.48
CA GLN A 38 2.41 2.73 1.87
C GLN A 38 1.49 2.66 0.64
N LEU A 39 1.77 3.43 -0.41
CA LEU A 39 1.06 3.29 -1.69
C LEU A 39 1.32 1.92 -2.33
N ASP A 40 2.58 1.48 -2.33
CA ASP A 40 2.98 0.17 -2.83
C ASP A 40 2.27 -0.98 -2.08
N ARG A 41 2.17 -0.89 -0.75
CA ARG A 41 1.38 -1.85 0.06
C ARG A 41 -0.08 -1.92 -0.36
N ILE A 42 -0.74 -0.78 -0.61
CA ILE A 42 -2.15 -0.74 -1.02
C ILE A 42 -2.33 -1.42 -2.39
N VAL A 43 -1.47 -1.10 -3.36
CA VAL A 43 -1.52 -1.69 -4.70
C VAL A 43 -1.21 -3.19 -4.66
N HIS A 44 -0.19 -3.60 -3.89
CA HIS A 44 0.19 -5.01 -3.75
C HIS A 44 -0.89 -5.84 -3.06
N GLN A 45 -1.53 -5.30 -2.01
CA GLN A 45 -2.60 -5.97 -1.28
C GLN A 45 -3.82 -6.22 -2.17
N LEU A 46 -4.16 -5.28 -3.07
CA LEU A 46 -5.23 -5.48 -4.05
C LEU A 46 -4.87 -6.50 -5.13
N SER A 47 -3.60 -6.58 -5.53
CA SER A 47 -3.11 -7.57 -6.50
C SER A 47 -3.24 -9.01 -5.99
N GLN A 48 -2.89 -9.26 -4.72
CA GLN A 48 -2.96 -10.61 -4.14
C GLN A 48 -4.38 -11.17 -4.08
N ILE A 49 -5.40 -10.33 -3.87
CA ILE A 49 -6.80 -10.75 -3.84
C ILE A 49 -7.25 -11.28 -5.20
N ARG A 50 -6.86 -10.62 -6.30
CA ARG A 50 -7.24 -11.05 -7.66
C ARG A 50 -6.68 -12.42 -8.02
N ILE A 51 -5.43 -12.71 -7.68
CA ILE A 51 -4.79 -13.99 -8.00
C ILE A 51 -5.49 -15.16 -7.28
N GLY A 52 -5.81 -15.00 -5.99
CA GLY A 52 -6.48 -16.03 -5.20
C GLY A 52 -7.88 -16.41 -5.73
N VAL A 53 -8.69 -15.42 -6.11
CA VAL A 53 -10.04 -15.66 -6.67
C VAL A 53 -9.95 -16.37 -8.02
N THR A 54 -9.00 -15.98 -8.87
CA THR A 54 -8.82 -16.60 -10.20
C THR A 54 -8.42 -18.07 -10.07
N PHE A 55 -7.49 -18.37 -9.14
CA PHE A 55 -7.05 -19.73 -8.88
C PHE A 55 -8.17 -20.61 -8.31
N LEU A 56 -8.94 -20.09 -7.34
CA LEU A 56 -10.07 -20.80 -6.76
C LEU A 56 -11.16 -21.12 -7.81
N ALA A 57 -11.48 -20.16 -8.68
CA ALA A 57 -12.43 -20.36 -9.76
C ALA A 57 -11.96 -21.41 -10.76
N ALA A 58 -10.68 -21.42 -11.13
CA ALA A 58 -10.11 -22.43 -12.04
C ALA A 58 -10.21 -23.85 -11.45
N VAL A 59 -9.91 -24.01 -10.16
CA VAL A 59 -10.05 -25.30 -9.46
C VAL A 59 -11.50 -25.75 -9.41
N ALA A 60 -12.44 -24.85 -9.12
CA ALA A 60 -13.87 -25.18 -9.08
C ALA A 60 -14.40 -25.63 -10.45
N VAL A 61 -14.00 -24.93 -11.54
CA VAL A 61 -14.36 -25.31 -12.91
C VAL A 61 -13.79 -26.67 -13.29
N LEU A 62 -12.52 -26.94 -12.97
CA LEU A 62 -11.91 -28.26 -13.23
C LEU A 62 -12.59 -29.38 -12.43
N GLY A 63 -12.95 -29.13 -11.18
CA GLY A 63 -13.69 -30.08 -10.34
C GLY A 63 -15.09 -30.38 -10.89
N LEU A 64 -15.82 -29.36 -11.37
CA LEU A 64 -17.13 -29.55 -12.00
C LEU A 64 -17.04 -30.36 -13.29
N ILE A 65 -16.03 -30.10 -14.14
CA ILE A 65 -15.82 -30.85 -15.38
C ILE A 65 -15.45 -32.31 -15.09
N GLY A 66 -14.53 -32.54 -14.14
CA GLY A 66 -14.10 -33.90 -13.76
C GLY A 66 -15.24 -34.70 -13.12
N GLY A 67 -16.00 -34.08 -12.22
CA GLY A 67 -17.17 -34.70 -11.58
C GLY A 67 -18.28 -35.05 -12.59
N PHE A 68 -18.50 -34.19 -13.58
CA PHE A 68 -19.48 -34.43 -14.64
C PHE A 68 -19.09 -35.62 -15.54
N LEU A 69 -17.82 -35.73 -15.94
CA LEU A 69 -17.33 -36.85 -16.75
C LEU A 69 -17.40 -38.19 -16.00
N ALA A 70 -17.10 -38.19 -14.70
CA ALA A 70 -17.22 -39.40 -13.88
C ALA A 70 -18.67 -39.87 -13.73
N ALA A 71 -19.64 -38.93 -13.64
CA ALA A 71 -21.06 -39.26 -13.54
C ALA A 71 -21.62 -39.88 -14.84
N VAL A 72 -21.18 -39.41 -16.01
CA VAL A 72 -21.61 -39.93 -17.32
C VAL A 72 -20.99 -41.30 -17.65
N ALA A 73 -19.77 -41.57 -17.18
CA ALA A 73 -19.10 -42.85 -17.41
C ALA A 73 -19.61 -43.99 -16.50
N GLY A 74 -20.33 -43.67 -15.43
CA GLY A 74 -20.89 -44.63 -14.47
C GLY A 74 -22.33 -45.07 -14.76
N THR A 75 -22.97 -44.53 -15.79
CA THR A 75 -24.33 -44.87 -16.26
C THR A 75 -24.29 -45.61 -17.58
#